data_AF-A0A4Y2L4M1-F1
#
_entry.id   AF-A0A4Y2L4M1-F1
#
_cell.length_a   1.000
_cell.length_b   1.000
_cell.length_c   1.000
_cell.angle_alpha   90.00
_cell.angle_beta   90.00
_cell.angle_gamma   90.00
#
_symmetry.space_group_name_H-M   'P 1'
#
loop_
_entity.id
_entity.type
_entity.pdbx_description
1 polymer ?
#
loop_
_entity_poly.entity_id
_entity_poly.type
_entity_poly.pdbx_seq_one_letter_code
_entity_poly.pdbx_strand_id
1 'polypeptide(L)'
;MFTETGPTLKTACGKPVAASGRCVLKVNLNGTVQPFEFLVFPQCSHQMILGWDFFRATDAVIDCGKEELQLAEILPDNITSGKSDFSLFAEADYLIEANSAKEICTLNPDIEDVDEALIIGNKVLMCERELSIPAPIVNVESGRCNYG
;
A
#
# COMPACT_ATOMS: atom_id res chain seq x y z
N MET A 1 21.72 20.00 0.04
CA MET A 1 22.47 19.83 1.30
C MET A 1 21.61 18.94 2.19
N PHE A 2 22.12 17.78 2.60
CA PHE A 2 21.37 16.86 3.48
C PHE A 2 21.33 17.45 4.89
N THR A 3 20.18 17.36 5.55
CA THR A 3 19.96 18.06 6.82
C THR A 3 20.49 17.28 8.02
N GLU A 4 20.53 15.94 7.97
CA GLU A 4 21.05 15.06 9.04
C GLU A 4 21.44 13.69 8.48
N THR A 5 22.29 12.92 9.19
CA THR A 5 22.55 11.50 8.90
C THR A 5 21.24 10.71 8.99
N GLY A 6 20.89 9.99 7.94
CA GLY A 6 19.61 9.29 7.86
C GLY A 6 19.58 8.00 8.71
N PRO A 7 18.39 7.43 8.96
CA PRO A 7 18.25 6.19 9.70
C PRO A 7 18.88 5.01 8.94
N THR A 8 19.13 3.92 9.67
CA THR A 8 19.45 2.61 9.07
C THR A 8 18.17 1.82 8.90
N LEU A 9 17.87 1.38 7.68
CA LEU A 9 16.72 0.54 7.35
C LEU A 9 17.15 -0.92 7.22
N LYS A 10 16.25 -1.84 7.52
CA LYS A 10 16.40 -3.27 7.22
C LYS A 10 15.81 -3.55 5.83
N THR A 11 16.60 -4.12 4.94
CA THR A 11 16.13 -4.50 3.60
C THR A 11 15.46 -5.88 3.62
N ALA A 12 14.75 -6.23 2.54
CA ALA A 12 14.14 -7.55 2.38
C ALA A 12 15.15 -8.70 2.49
N CYS A 13 16.40 -8.50 2.07
CA CYS A 13 17.47 -9.50 2.23
C CYS A 13 18.09 -9.55 3.64
N GLY A 14 17.51 -8.82 4.59
CA GLY A 14 17.96 -8.73 5.99
C GLY A 14 19.19 -7.85 6.21
N LYS A 15 19.83 -7.34 5.15
CA LYS A 15 20.99 -6.46 5.27
C LYS A 15 20.57 -5.04 5.68
N PRO A 16 21.29 -4.40 6.61
CA PRO A 16 21.04 -3.00 6.94
C PRO A 16 21.54 -2.08 5.82
N VAL A 17 20.82 -1.00 5.57
CA VAL A 17 21.23 0.08 4.67
C VAL A 17 21.07 1.43 5.36
N ALA A 18 22.15 2.20 5.42
CA ALA A 18 22.12 3.54 6.01
C ALA A 18 21.75 4.58 4.95
N ALA A 19 20.75 5.41 5.26
CA ALA A 19 20.46 6.57 4.43
C ALA A 19 21.59 7.61 4.58
N SER A 20 22.06 8.15 3.46
CA SER A 20 23.03 9.26 3.43
C SER A 20 22.45 10.54 4.04
N GLY A 21 21.13 10.67 4.05
CA GLY A 21 20.44 11.74 4.75
C GLY A 21 18.97 11.85 4.33
N ARG A 22 18.39 13.00 4.64
CA ARG A 22 17.02 13.38 4.25
C ARG A 22 17.05 14.52 3.24
N CYS A 23 16.07 14.55 2.35
CA CYS A 23 15.76 15.72 1.53
C CYS A 23 14.26 15.95 1.47
N VAL A 24 13.84 17.21 1.26
CA VAL A 24 12.44 17.54 1.00
C VAL A 24 12.29 17.82 -0.49
N LEU A 25 11.42 17.08 -1.16
CA LEU A 25 11.08 17.27 -2.56
C LEU A 25 9.66 17.82 -2.67
N LYS A 26 9.46 18.78 -3.57
CA LYS A 26 8.13 19.24 -3.97
C LYS A 26 7.63 18.30 -5.05
N VAL A 27 6.59 17.54 -4.75
CA VAL A 27 5.97 16.58 -5.65
C VAL A 27 4.71 17.22 -6.23
N ASN A 28 4.58 17.19 -7.55
CA ASN A 28 3.38 17.61 -8.25
C ASN A 28 2.45 16.40 -8.38
N LEU A 29 1.30 16.47 -7.72
CA LEU A 29 0.23 15.49 -7.74
C LEU A 29 -0.94 16.11 -8.51
N ASN A 30 -1.03 15.81 -9.80
CA ASN A 30 -2.10 16.30 -10.70
C ASN A 30 -2.39 17.81 -10.64
N GLY A 31 -1.34 18.62 -10.50
CA GLY A 31 -1.42 20.08 -10.44
C GLY A 31 -1.25 20.65 -9.03
N THR A 32 -1.44 19.86 -7.98
CA THR A 32 -1.17 20.27 -6.60
C THR A 32 0.29 19.98 -6.25
N VAL A 33 1.03 20.99 -5.82
CA VAL A 33 2.44 20.83 -5.42
C VAL A 33 2.54 20.74 -3.91
N GLN A 34 2.94 19.57 -3.38
CA GLN A 34 3.10 19.33 -1.95
C GLN A 34 4.54 18.90 -1.59
N PRO A 35 5.08 19.34 -0.44
CA PRO A 35 6.41 18.91 0.00
C PRO A 35 6.35 17.55 0.72
N PHE A 36 7.25 16.64 0.35
CA PHE A 36 7.46 15.35 1.03
C PHE A 36 8.93 15.15 1.41
N GLU A 37 9.16 14.56 2.57
CA GLU A 37 10.50 14.14 2.99
C GLU A 37 10.85 12.78 2.37
N PHE A 38 12.08 12.66 1.88
CA PHE A 38 12.64 11.43 1.33
C PHE A 38 13.96 11.08 1.99
N LEU A 39 14.17 9.79 2.18
CA LEU A 39 15.48 9.24 2.53
C LEU A 39 16.33 9.09 1.28
N VAL A 40 17.58 9.54 1.35
CA VAL A 40 18.51 9.46 0.23
C VAL A 40 19.47 8.31 0.44
N PHE A 41 19.44 7.36 -0.50
CA PHE A 41 20.37 6.23 -0.53
C PHE A 41 21.35 6.41 -1.69
N PRO A 42 22.67 6.25 -1.45
CA PRO A 42 23.66 6.42 -2.51
C PRO A 42 23.61 5.27 -3.52
N GLN A 43 23.05 4.14 -3.13
CA GLN A 43 22.79 2.98 -4.00
C GLN A 43 21.36 2.51 -3.75
N CYS A 44 20.51 2.68 -4.76
CA CYS A 44 19.15 2.15 -4.80
C CYS A 44 18.90 1.66 -6.23
N SER A 45 18.24 0.51 -6.40
CA SER A 45 17.86 -0.02 -7.72
C SER A 45 16.77 0.81 -8.39
N HIS A 46 16.09 1.67 -7.63
CA HIS A 46 15.02 2.53 -8.09
C HIS A 46 15.39 3.98 -7.88
N GLN A 47 14.96 4.85 -8.79
CA GLN A 47 15.19 6.29 -8.66
C GLN A 47 14.44 6.89 -7.48
N MET A 48 13.25 6.38 -7.20
CA MET A 48 12.39 6.81 -6.11
C MET A 48 11.55 5.63 -5.63
N ILE A 49 11.30 5.56 -4.33
CA ILE A 49 10.38 4.62 -3.71
C ILE A 49 9.39 5.45 -2.92
N LEU A 50 8.10 5.28 -3.21
CA LEU A 50 7.02 5.89 -2.45
C LEU A 50 6.66 4.97 -1.28
N GLY A 51 6.86 5.46 -0.07
CA GLY A 51 6.60 4.70 1.16
C GLY A 51 5.14 4.76 1.60
N TRP A 52 4.84 4.00 2.66
CA TRP A 52 3.53 4.02 3.30
C TRP A 52 3.20 5.35 3.98
N ASP A 53 4.23 6.12 4.34
CA ASP A 53 4.10 7.51 4.77
C ASP A 53 3.54 8.42 3.67
N PHE A 54 4.04 8.29 2.44
CA PHE A 54 3.50 8.99 1.28
C PHE A 54 2.04 8.59 1.02
N PHE A 55 1.76 7.29 0.91
CA PHE A 55 0.40 6.81 0.63
C PHE A 55 -0.62 7.23 1.69
N ARG A 56 -0.25 7.23 2.97
CA ARG A 56 -1.13 7.75 4.04
C ARG A 56 -1.32 9.26 3.97
N ALA A 57 -0.28 10.01 3.61
CA ALA A 57 -0.38 11.47 3.53
C ALA A 57 -1.24 11.93 2.35
N THR A 58 -1.35 11.11 1.30
CA THR A 58 -2.15 11.40 0.10
C THR A 58 -3.46 10.64 0.04
N ASP A 59 -3.80 9.88 1.09
CA ASP A 59 -4.94 8.95 1.13
C ASP A 59 -5.03 8.14 -0.19
N ALA A 60 -3.89 7.54 -0.56
CA ALA A 60 -3.74 6.85 -1.84
C ALA A 60 -4.56 5.55 -1.88
N VAL A 61 -5.13 5.28 -3.05
CA VAL A 61 -5.81 4.05 -3.41
C VAL A 61 -5.06 3.40 -4.57
N ILE A 62 -4.69 2.14 -4.42
CA ILE A 62 -3.99 1.38 -5.45
C ILE A 62 -5.03 0.52 -6.16
N ASP A 63 -5.53 0.93 -7.32
CA ASP A 63 -6.47 0.14 -8.12
C ASP A 63 -5.68 -0.87 -8.96
N CYS A 64 -5.54 -2.09 -8.44
CA CYS A 64 -4.83 -3.16 -9.14
C CYS A 64 -5.59 -3.65 -10.38
N GLY A 65 -6.92 -3.56 -10.38
CA GLY A 65 -7.75 -3.97 -11.52
C GLY A 65 -7.56 -3.07 -12.74
N LYS A 66 -7.25 -1.78 -12.51
CA LYS A 66 -6.96 -0.81 -13.57
C LYS A 66 -5.48 -0.51 -13.78
N GLU A 67 -4.60 -1.12 -12.98
CA GLU A 67 -3.17 -0.79 -12.93
C GLU A 67 -2.90 0.71 -12.62
N GLU A 68 -3.73 1.32 -11.76
CA GLU A 68 -3.72 2.76 -11.48
C GLU A 68 -3.46 3.08 -10.00
N LEU A 69 -2.77 4.20 -9.76
CA LEU A 69 -2.63 4.81 -8.43
C LEU A 69 -3.49 6.08 -8.37
N GLN A 70 -4.49 6.08 -7.51
CA GLN A 70 -5.35 7.22 -7.23
C GLN A 70 -4.94 7.87 -5.91
N LEU A 71 -5.03 9.19 -5.79
CA LEU A 71 -4.73 9.95 -4.58
C LEU A 71 -5.98 10.73 -4.20
N ALA A 72 -6.29 10.92 -2.91
CA ALA A 72 -7.62 11.40 -2.49
C ALA A 72 -8.02 12.81 -2.95
N GLU A 73 -7.08 13.66 -3.35
CA GLU A 73 -7.44 14.90 -4.06
C GLU A 73 -8.13 14.63 -5.43
N ILE A 74 -8.15 13.38 -5.88
CA ILE A 74 -8.66 12.88 -7.18
C ILE A 74 -9.70 11.77 -6.99
N LEU A 75 -10.04 11.37 -5.76
CA LEU A 75 -11.10 10.38 -5.56
C LEU A 75 -12.41 10.96 -6.09
N PRO A 76 -13.04 10.35 -7.12
CA PRO A 76 -14.36 10.78 -7.51
C PRO A 76 -15.31 10.49 -6.34
N ASP A 77 -16.30 11.37 -6.12
CA ASP A 77 -17.32 11.25 -5.06
C ASP A 77 -18.16 9.95 -5.16
N ASN A 78 -17.86 9.08 -6.12
CA ASN A 78 -18.56 7.84 -6.42
C ASN A 78 -18.11 6.64 -5.59
N ILE A 79 -17.02 6.72 -4.79
CA ILE A 79 -16.77 5.73 -3.73
C ILE A 79 -17.73 6.01 -2.58
N THR A 80 -19.00 5.76 -2.85
CA THR A 80 -20.01 5.69 -1.82
C THR A 80 -19.70 4.45 -0.98
N SER A 81 -19.42 4.66 0.31
CA SER A 81 -19.40 3.63 1.38
C SER A 81 -20.80 3.05 1.57
N GLY A 82 -21.32 2.44 0.51
CA GLY A 82 -22.71 2.08 0.33
C GLY A 82 -22.87 0.58 0.14
N LYS A 83 -22.23 -0.22 0.99
CA LYS A 83 -22.61 -1.62 1.26
C LYS A 83 -21.76 -2.12 2.43
N SER A 84 -22.43 -2.73 3.39
CA SER A 84 -21.95 -3.48 4.56
C SER A 84 -20.45 -3.82 4.59
N ASP A 85 -19.80 -3.58 5.73
CA ASP A 85 -18.45 -4.06 6.00
C ASP A 85 -18.42 -5.60 5.90
N PHE A 86 -17.73 -6.13 4.90
CA PHE A 86 -17.53 -7.56 4.72
C PHE A 86 -16.14 -7.98 5.22
N SER A 87 -16.03 -9.15 5.84
CA SER A 87 -14.74 -9.71 6.28
C SER A 87 -14.23 -10.70 5.24
N LEU A 88 -13.01 -10.50 4.73
CA LEU A 88 -12.34 -11.49 3.88
C LEU A 88 -11.55 -12.48 4.73
N PHE A 89 -11.62 -13.76 4.36
CA PHE A 89 -10.88 -14.85 4.99
C PHE A 89 -9.87 -15.42 4.01
N ALA A 90 -8.75 -15.93 4.50
CA ALA A 90 -7.83 -16.68 3.64
C ALA A 90 -8.51 -17.96 3.16
N GLU A 91 -8.35 -18.30 1.88
CA GLU A 91 -8.94 -19.50 1.29
C GLU A 91 -8.35 -20.81 1.85
N ALA A 92 -7.11 -20.72 2.32
CA ALA A 92 -6.37 -21.82 2.91
C ALA A 92 -5.40 -21.28 3.96
N ASP A 93 -4.72 -22.19 4.66
CA ASP A 93 -3.63 -21.82 5.56
C ASP A 93 -2.38 -21.46 4.75
N TYR A 94 -1.84 -20.26 4.99
CA TYR A 94 -0.62 -19.79 4.34
C TYR A 94 0.54 -19.68 5.35
N LEU A 95 1.63 -20.41 5.10
CA LEU A 95 2.91 -20.12 5.74
C LEU A 95 3.54 -18.89 5.07
N ILE A 96 3.68 -17.79 5.81
CA ILE A 96 4.39 -16.59 5.36
C ILE A 96 5.79 -16.63 5.96
N GLU A 97 6.81 -16.77 5.12
CA GLU A 97 8.20 -16.79 5.59
C GLU A 97 8.66 -15.38 5.98
N ALA A 98 9.63 -15.31 6.91
CA ALA A 98 10.17 -14.03 7.36
C ALA A 98 10.79 -13.25 6.20
N ASN A 99 10.38 -11.98 6.05
CA ASN A 99 10.80 -11.08 4.97
C ASN A 99 10.43 -11.57 3.55
N SER A 100 9.36 -12.35 3.41
CA SER A 100 8.81 -12.74 2.11
C SER A 100 7.56 -11.94 1.74
N ALA A 101 7.37 -11.71 0.44
CA ALA A 101 6.07 -11.33 -0.10
C ALA A 101 5.33 -12.62 -0.48
N LYS A 102 4.07 -12.73 -0.06
CA LYS A 102 3.22 -13.88 -0.41
C LYS A 102 1.85 -13.38 -0.85
N GLU A 103 1.44 -13.84 -2.01
CA GLU A 103 0.07 -13.68 -2.49
C GLU A 103 -0.85 -14.63 -1.72
N ILE A 104 -1.95 -14.08 -1.22
CA ILE A 104 -2.93 -14.82 -0.40
C ILE A 104 -4.26 -14.75 -1.13
N CYS A 105 -4.76 -15.90 -1.57
CA CYS A 105 -6.12 -15.98 -2.09
C CYS A 105 -7.09 -15.81 -0.91
N THR A 106 -8.01 -14.88 -1.04
CA THR A 106 -9.03 -14.56 -0.04
C THR A 106 -10.41 -14.89 -0.58
N LEU A 107 -11.32 -15.29 0.32
CA LEU A 107 -12.72 -15.56 0.04
C LEU A 107 -13.66 -14.97 1.08
N ASN A 108 -14.85 -14.58 0.64
CA ASN A 108 -16.00 -14.34 1.50
C ASN A 108 -17.25 -14.98 0.86
N PRO A 109 -17.90 -15.96 1.52
CA PRO A 109 -19.06 -16.66 0.98
C PRO A 109 -20.33 -15.79 0.90
N ASP A 110 -20.37 -14.66 1.60
CA ASP A 110 -21.50 -13.73 1.64
C ASP A 110 -21.44 -12.69 0.51
N ILE A 111 -20.39 -12.72 -0.32
CA ILE A 111 -20.22 -11.85 -1.49
C ILE A 111 -20.46 -12.67 -2.74
N GLU A 112 -21.60 -12.48 -3.41
CA GLU A 112 -21.89 -13.19 -4.68
C GLU A 112 -21.08 -12.61 -5.83
N ASP A 113 -21.15 -11.30 -6.11
CA ASP A 113 -20.30 -10.59 -7.07
C ASP A 113 -20.29 -9.08 -6.74
N VAL A 114 -19.10 -8.48 -6.67
CA VAL A 114 -18.91 -7.03 -6.47
C VAL A 114 -17.91 -6.53 -7.50
N ASP A 115 -18.37 -5.60 -8.34
CA ASP A 115 -17.56 -5.00 -9.42
C ASP A 115 -16.27 -4.40 -8.87
N GLU A 116 -16.33 -3.60 -7.80
CA GLU A 116 -15.15 -2.99 -7.17
C GLU A 116 -15.29 -3.01 -5.64
N ALA A 117 -14.31 -3.61 -4.95
CA ALA A 117 -14.22 -3.64 -3.50
C ALA A 117 -12.92 -3.00 -3.01
N LEU A 118 -13.03 -2.02 -2.11
CA LEU A 118 -11.87 -1.45 -1.42
C LEU A 118 -11.48 -2.35 -0.24
N ILE A 119 -10.30 -2.96 -0.32
CA ILE A 119 -9.79 -3.81 0.76
C ILE A 119 -8.98 -2.96 1.72
N ILE A 120 -9.46 -2.81 2.96
CA ILE A 120 -8.73 -2.11 4.01
C ILE A 120 -8.20 -3.15 4.99
N GLY A 121 -6.88 -3.26 5.09
CA GLY A 121 -6.30 -4.18 6.05
C GLY A 121 -6.60 -3.77 7.50
N ASN A 122 -6.73 -4.77 8.37
CA ASN A 122 -7.06 -4.53 9.77
C ASN A 122 -5.95 -3.72 10.46
N LYS A 123 -6.30 -2.53 10.96
CA LYS A 123 -5.37 -1.59 11.62
C LYS A 123 -4.63 -2.20 12.81
N VAL A 124 -5.24 -3.13 13.54
CA VAL A 124 -4.61 -3.82 14.68
C VAL A 124 -3.50 -4.75 14.19
N LEU A 125 -3.76 -5.52 13.11
CA LEU A 125 -2.76 -6.42 12.52
C LEU A 125 -1.57 -5.65 11.94
N MET A 126 -1.82 -4.46 11.39
CA MET A 126 -0.77 -3.58 10.85
C MET A 126 0.19 -3.07 11.92
N CYS A 127 -0.35 -2.71 13.09
CA CYS A 127 0.43 -2.15 14.18
C CYS A 127 1.14 -3.23 15.01
N GLU A 128 0.50 -4.36 15.26
CA GLU A 128 1.01 -5.37 16.21
C GLU A 128 1.79 -6.51 15.56
N ARG A 129 1.51 -6.85 14.29
CA ARG A 129 2.07 -8.04 13.63
C ARG A 129 3.00 -7.73 12.46
N GLU A 130 3.36 -6.46 12.28
CA GLU A 130 4.20 -5.99 11.16
C GLU A 130 3.64 -6.38 9.78
N LEU A 131 2.33 -6.67 9.69
CA LEU A 131 1.65 -7.03 8.45
C LEU A 131 1.13 -5.78 7.77
N SER A 132 1.80 -5.32 6.72
CA SER A 132 1.29 -4.23 5.88
C SER A 132 0.45 -4.81 4.74
N ILE A 133 -0.80 -4.37 4.65
CA ILE A 133 -1.65 -4.58 3.47
C ILE A 133 -1.88 -3.18 2.88
N PRO A 134 -1.51 -2.90 1.62
CA PRO A 134 -1.95 -1.68 0.97
C PRO A 134 -3.50 -1.64 0.96
N ALA A 135 -4.10 -0.48 0.66
CA ALA A 135 -5.53 -0.43 0.40
C ALA A 135 -5.78 -0.57 -1.12
N PRO A 136 -5.99 -1.79 -1.65
CA PRO A 136 -6.30 -1.95 -3.06
C PRO A 136 -7.79 -1.92 -3.33
N ILE A 137 -8.16 -1.43 -4.52
CA ILE A 137 -9.46 -1.77 -5.12
C ILE A 137 -9.26 -3.03 -5.96
N VAL A 138 -10.12 -4.03 -5.74
CA VAL A 138 -10.11 -5.30 -6.46
C VAL A 138 -11.51 -5.67 -6.90
N ASN A 139 -11.60 -6.40 -8.01
CA ASN A 139 -12.85 -7.02 -8.43
C ASN A 139 -13.05 -8.31 -7.63
N VAL A 140 -14.28 -8.52 -7.14
CA VAL A 140 -14.63 -9.73 -6.39
C VAL A 140 -15.64 -10.54 -7.19
N GLU A 141 -15.21 -11.69 -7.69
CA GLU A 141 -16.06 -12.61 -8.43
C GLU A 141 -16.30 -13.86 -7.60
N SER A 142 -17.56 -14.23 -7.38
CA SER A 142 -17.93 -15.40 -6.57
C SER A 142 -17.24 -15.43 -5.19
N GLY A 143 -17.12 -14.26 -4.58
CA GLY A 143 -16.51 -14.08 -3.26
C GLY A 143 -14.97 -14.10 -3.23
N ARG A 144 -14.29 -14.28 -4.37
CA ARG A 144 -12.82 -14.29 -4.47
C ARG A 144 -12.28 -12.98 -5.03
N CYS A 145 -11.18 -12.49 -4.45
CA CYS A 145 -10.46 -11.35 -4.99
C CYS A 145 -9.60 -11.79 -6.19
N ASN A 146 -9.83 -11.18 -7.35
CA ASN A 146 -8.96 -11.36 -8.52
C ASN A 146 -7.90 -10.26 -8.52
N TYR A 147 -6.64 -10.63 -8.26
CA TYR A 147 -5.49 -9.74 -8.44
C TYR A 147 -5.08 -9.84 -9.92
N GLY A 148 -5.23 -8.73 -10.65
CA GLY A 148 -4.75 -8.60 -12.04
C GLY A 148 -3.22 -8.61 -12.13
#